data_AF-A0A353NES3-F1
#
_entry.id   AF-A0A353NES3-F1
#
_cell.length_a   1.000
_cell.length_b   1.000
_cell.length_c   1.000
_cell.angle_alpha   90.00
_cell.angle_beta   90.00
_cell.angle_gamma   90.00
#
_symmetry.space_group_name_H-M   'P 1'
#
loop_
_entity.id
_entity.type
_entity.pdbx_description
1 polymer ?
#
loop_
_entity_poly.entity_id
_entity_poly.type
_entity_poly.pdbx_seq_one_letter_code
_entity_poly.pdbx_strand_id
1 'polypeptide(L)'
;MDIVDAITRRKSIRDFKSDPVPQKVVRELLEVACRAPSAMNTQPWEFIVVADEALDAVRRAMVEKLRAGEKPHSEHSVVGWPVESIYRRRQVELAKQLFQLM
;
A
#
# COMPACT_ATOMS: atom_id res chain seq x y z
N MET A 1 16.63 -12.25 14.12
CA MET A 1 15.23 -12.50 14.46
C MET A 1 14.67 -13.40 13.39
N ASP A 2 13.99 -14.49 13.74
CA ASP A 2 13.32 -15.33 12.77
C ASP A 2 11.91 -14.82 12.44
N ILE A 3 11.19 -15.52 11.57
CA ILE A 3 9.85 -15.12 11.12
C ILE A 3 8.78 -15.23 12.22
N VAL A 4 8.86 -16.23 13.10
CA VAL A 4 7.88 -16.46 14.16
C VAL A 4 8.01 -15.34 15.19
N ASP A 5 9.23 -15.00 15.56
CA ASP A 5 9.53 -13.87 16.44
C ASP A 5 9.08 -12.55 15.83
N ALA A 6 9.32 -12.33 14.53
CA ALA A 6 8.90 -11.10 13.86
C ALA A 6 7.38 -10.88 13.95
N ILE A 7 6.61 -11.93 13.66
CA ILE A 7 5.15 -11.91 13.65
C ILE A 7 4.59 -11.69 15.06
N THR A 8 5.12 -12.42 16.05
CA THR A 8 4.60 -12.37 17.43
C THR A 8 4.96 -11.07 18.16
N ARG A 9 6.11 -10.46 17.85
CA ARG A 9 6.53 -9.19 18.47
C ARG A 9 5.88 -7.95 17.87
N ARG A 10 5.36 -8.04 16.64
CA ARG A 10 4.68 -6.93 15.95
C ARG A 10 3.43 -6.50 16.74
N LYS A 11 3.33 -5.20 17.04
CA LYS A 11 2.21 -4.59 17.75
C LYS A 11 1.88 -3.21 17.19
N SER A 12 0.66 -2.74 17.45
CA SER A 12 0.27 -1.37 17.09
C SER A 12 0.93 -0.36 18.03
N ILE A 13 1.90 0.38 17.52
CA ILE A 13 2.60 1.45 18.25
C ILE A 13 1.79 2.75 18.14
N ARG A 14 1.67 3.49 19.24
CA ARG A 14 0.86 4.73 19.34
C ARG A 14 1.67 5.97 19.72
N ASP A 15 2.96 5.80 19.94
CA ASP A 15 3.90 6.88 20.24
C ASP A 15 5.26 6.52 19.62
N PHE A 16 5.85 7.47 18.90
CA PHE A 16 7.04 7.26 18.07
C PHE A 16 8.09 8.31 18.42
N LYS A 17 9.36 7.93 18.32
CA LYS A 17 10.47 8.89 18.44
C LYS A 17 10.47 9.85 17.25
N SER A 18 11.12 11.00 17.43
CA SER A 18 11.34 11.98 16.36
C SER A 18 12.44 11.59 15.36
N ASP A 19 13.19 10.52 15.62
CA ASP A 19 14.23 10.02 14.72
C ASP A 19 13.62 9.60 13.37
N PRO A 20 14.05 10.19 12.24
CA PRO A 20 13.52 9.80 10.94
C PRO A 20 14.06 8.43 10.50
N VAL A 21 13.24 7.68 9.76
CA VAL A 21 13.69 6.46 9.10
C VAL A 21 14.39 6.84 7.79
N PRO A 22 15.62 6.35 7.52
CA PRO A 22 16.29 6.64 6.25
C PRO A 22 15.48 6.19 5.04
N GLN A 23 15.38 7.02 4.01
CA GLN A 23 14.57 6.71 2.82
C GLN A 23 14.95 5.39 2.15
N LYS A 24 16.24 5.04 2.15
CA LYS A 24 16.72 3.75 1.62
C LYS A 24 16.05 2.57 2.31
N VAL A 25 15.90 2.62 3.64
CA VAL A 25 15.26 1.56 4.42
C VAL A 25 13.78 1.45 4.04
N VAL A 26 13.08 2.58 3.90
CA VAL A 26 11.67 2.56 3.47
C VAL A 26 11.52 1.94 2.08
N ARG A 27 12.42 2.28 1.15
CA ARG A 27 12.41 1.72 -0.21
C ARG A 27 12.65 0.21 -0.20
N GLU A 28 13.68 -0.27 0.50
CA GLU A 28 13.95 -1.71 0.63
C GLU A 28 12.75 -2.46 1.23
N LEU A 29 12.10 -1.89 2.25
CA LEU A 29 10.90 -2.50 2.85
C LEU A 29 9.74 -2.59 1.86
N LEU A 30 9.49 -1.54 1.07
CA LEU A 30 8.44 -1.54 0.05
C LEU A 30 8.73 -2.52 -1.10
N GLU A 31 9.99 -2.63 -1.53
CA GLU A 31 10.41 -3.61 -2.54
C GLU A 31 10.12 -5.05 -2.08
N VAL A 32 10.41 -5.36 -0.81
CA VAL A 32 10.08 -6.67 -0.22
C VAL A 32 8.56 -6.84 -0.08
N ALA A 33 7.85 -5.80 0.39
CA ALA A 33 6.39 -5.86 0.58
C ALA A 33 5.62 -6.12 -0.74
N CYS A 34 6.11 -5.56 -1.86
CA CYS A 34 5.56 -5.79 -3.20
C CYS A 34 5.61 -7.26 -3.66
N ARG A 35 6.29 -8.15 -2.94
CA ARG A 35 6.29 -9.59 -3.21
C ARG A 35 5.04 -10.30 -2.68
N ALA A 36 4.19 -9.62 -1.91
CA ALA A 36 2.91 -10.17 -1.47
C ALA A 36 2.07 -10.65 -2.67
N PRO A 37 1.33 -11.77 -2.55
CA PRO A 37 0.43 -12.19 -3.61
C PRO A 37 -0.78 -11.25 -3.70
N SER A 38 -1.39 -11.18 -4.89
CA SER A 38 -2.67 -10.50 -5.13
C SER A 38 -3.55 -11.32 -6.07
N ALA A 39 -4.86 -11.10 -6.01
CA ALA A 39 -5.81 -11.75 -6.90
C ALA A 39 -5.40 -11.50 -8.36
N MET A 40 -5.18 -12.59 -9.10
CA MET A 40 -4.74 -12.56 -10.50
C MET A 40 -3.47 -11.72 -10.74
N ASN A 41 -2.62 -11.61 -9.70
CA ASN A 41 -1.37 -10.85 -9.69
C ASN A 41 -1.48 -9.40 -10.17
N THR A 42 -2.61 -8.73 -9.92
CA THR A 42 -2.85 -7.36 -10.38
C THR A 42 -1.95 -6.34 -9.69
N GLN A 43 -1.44 -6.67 -8.50
CA GLN A 43 -0.57 -5.83 -7.67
C GLN A 43 -1.17 -4.43 -7.48
N PRO A 44 -2.36 -4.32 -6.87
CA PRO A 44 -3.17 -3.08 -6.88
C PRO A 44 -2.71 -2.05 -5.84
N TRP A 45 -1.63 -2.31 -5.13
CA TRP A 45 -1.10 -1.41 -4.11
C TRP A 45 -0.43 -0.20 -4.75
N GLU A 46 -0.84 0.98 -4.31
CA GLU A 46 -0.19 2.25 -4.56
C GLU A 46 0.33 2.78 -3.22
N PHE A 47 1.60 3.21 -3.19
CA PHE A 47 2.23 3.68 -1.97
C PHE A 47 2.61 5.15 -2.11
N ILE A 48 2.01 6.00 -1.27
CA ILE A 48 2.40 7.40 -1.10
C ILE A 48 3.14 7.50 0.24
N VAL A 49 4.44 7.76 0.18
CA VAL A 49 5.27 7.97 1.38
C VAL A 49 5.42 9.46 1.61
N VAL A 50 4.99 9.94 2.78
CA VAL A 50 5.09 11.34 3.18
C VAL A 50 5.97 11.48 4.43
N ALA A 51 6.75 12.55 4.48
CA ALA A 51 7.62 12.91 5.60
C ALA A 51 7.56 14.43 5.82
N ASP A 52 8.15 14.89 6.94
CA ASP A 52 8.38 16.29 7.25
C ASP A 52 7.11 17.17 7.08
N GLU A 53 7.21 18.32 6.40
CA GLU A 53 6.09 19.26 6.26
C GLU A 53 4.88 18.65 5.55
N ALA A 54 5.11 17.73 4.59
CA ALA A 54 4.03 17.06 3.87
C ALA A 54 3.24 16.12 4.79
N LEU A 55 3.93 15.40 5.68
CA LEU A 55 3.27 14.54 6.68
C LEU A 55 2.43 15.38 7.64
N ASP A 56 2.93 16.53 8.08
CA ASP A 56 2.20 17.43 8.97
C ASP A 56 0.99 18.08 8.28
N ALA A 57 1.10 18.41 7.00
CA ALA A 57 -0.03 18.88 6.20
C ALA A 57 -1.13 17.82 6.10
N VAL A 58 -0.77 16.57 5.80
CA VAL A 58 -1.71 15.44 5.73
C VAL A 58 -2.39 15.22 7.09
N ARG A 59 -1.64 15.21 8.19
CA ARG A 59 -2.19 15.05 9.55
C ARG A 59 -3.25 16.09 9.87
N ARG A 60 -2.95 17.37 9.61
CA ARG A 60 -3.89 18.48 9.86
C ARG A 60 -5.15 18.33 9.01
N ALA A 61 -5.00 18.09 7.71
CA ALA A 61 -6.13 17.94 6.80
C ALA A 61 -7.03 16.76 7.17
N MET A 62 -6.46 15.62 7.58
CA MET A 62 -7.25 14.46 8.01
C MET A 62 -8.07 14.74 9.27
N VAL A 63 -7.48 15.42 10.26
CA VAL A 63 -8.20 15.80 11.51
C VAL A 63 -9.32 16.80 11.22
N GLU A 64 -9.09 17.76 10.33
CA GLU A 64 -10.10 18.74 9.92
C GLU A 64 -11.30 18.07 9.23
N LYS A 65 -11.03 17.23 8.23
CA LYS A 65 -12.06 16.47 7.49
C LYS A 65 -12.88 15.55 8.41
N LEU A 66 -12.20 14.87 9.35
CA LEU A 66 -12.87 14.04 10.35
C LEU A 66 -13.82 14.88 11.24
N ARG A 67 -13.37 16.03 11.73
CA ARG A 67 -14.19 16.94 12.56
C ARG A 67 -15.36 17.52 11.78
N ALA A 68 -15.19 17.76 10.49
CA ALA A 68 -16.26 18.21 9.60
C ALA A 68 -17.30 17.12 9.27
N GLY A 69 -17.08 15.87 9.72
CA GLY A 69 -17.98 14.75 9.44
C GLY A 69 -17.96 14.30 7.98
N GLU A 70 -16.86 14.58 7.26
CA GLU A 70 -16.69 14.19 5.87
C GLU A 70 -16.72 12.65 5.75
N LYS A 71 -17.43 12.13 4.75
CA LYS A 71 -17.55 10.67 4.54
C LYS A 71 -16.35 10.15 3.74
N PRO A 72 -15.95 8.88 3.94
CA PRO A 72 -14.93 8.27 3.08
C PRO A 72 -15.33 8.28 1.61
N HIS A 73 -14.42 8.67 0.73
CA HIS A 73 -14.57 8.65 -0.71
C HIS A 73 -13.52 7.68 -1.30
N SER A 74 -13.91 6.42 -1.52
CA SER A 74 -13.01 5.43 -2.13
C SER A 74 -12.70 5.82 -3.58
N GLU A 75 -11.43 5.76 -3.97
CA GLU A 75 -11.00 6.07 -5.33
C GLU A 75 -11.45 5.03 -6.36
N HIS A 76 -11.69 3.78 -5.92
CA HIS A 76 -12.14 2.69 -6.79
C HIS A 76 -13.40 2.00 -6.24
N SER A 77 -14.21 1.49 -7.16
CA SER A 77 -15.40 0.69 -6.87
C SER A 77 -15.06 -0.80 -6.78
N VAL A 78 -15.89 -1.58 -6.08
CA VAL A 78 -15.66 -3.01 -5.82
C VAL A 78 -15.98 -3.90 -7.05
N VAL A 79 -16.41 -3.30 -8.17
CA VAL A 79 -17.00 -4.03 -9.31
C VAL A 79 -15.96 -4.55 -10.31
N GLY A 80 -14.67 -4.25 -10.10
CA GLY A 80 -13.56 -4.73 -10.92
C GLY A 80 -12.64 -3.61 -11.41
N TRP A 81 -11.55 -4.00 -12.07
CA TRP A 81 -10.58 -3.04 -12.59
C TRP A 81 -11.08 -2.38 -13.88
N PRO A 82 -10.95 -1.05 -14.02
CA PRO A 82 -11.22 -0.37 -15.29
C PRO A 82 -10.45 -1.02 -16.44
N VAL A 83 -11.07 -1.10 -17.62
CA VAL A 83 -10.49 -1.81 -18.78
C VAL A 83 -9.10 -1.29 -19.12
N GLU A 84 -8.93 0.04 -19.06
CA GLU A 84 -7.67 0.70 -19.40
C GLU A 84 -6.66 0.80 -18.24
N SER A 85 -7.00 0.24 -17.08
CA SER A 85 -6.11 0.26 -15.93
C SER A 85 -4.89 -0.65 -16.12
N ILE A 86 -3.79 -0.28 -15.48
CA ILE A 86 -2.60 -1.15 -15.41
C ILE A 86 -2.92 -2.50 -14.73
N TYR A 87 -3.88 -2.52 -13.82
CA TYR A 87 -4.33 -3.71 -13.11
C TYR A 87 -4.97 -4.72 -14.06
N ARG A 88 -5.87 -4.27 -14.95
CA ARG A 88 -6.48 -5.12 -15.96
C ARG A 88 -5.45 -5.65 -16.96
N ARG A 89 -4.47 -4.82 -17.35
CA ARG A 89 -3.37 -5.25 -18.23
C ARG A 89 -2.56 -6.39 -17.59
N ARG A 90 -2.11 -6.23 -16.34
CA ARG A 90 -1.36 -7.27 -15.62
C ARG A 90 -2.14 -8.59 -15.51
N GLN A 91 -3.43 -8.51 -15.20
CA GLN A 91 -4.33 -9.67 -15.14
C GLN A 91 -4.37 -10.43 -16.49
N VAL A 92 -4.53 -9.72 -17.60
CA VAL A 92 -4.60 -10.32 -18.94
C VAL A 92 -3.26 -10.92 -19.35
N GLU A 93 -2.15 -10.22 -19.09
CA GLU A 93 -0.81 -10.74 -19.39
C GLU A 93 -0.49 -12.01 -18.60
N LEU A 94 -0.83 -12.06 -17.31
CA LEU A 94 -0.70 -13.28 -16.51
C LEU A 94 -1.49 -14.44 -17.14
N ALA A 95 -2.75 -14.20 -17.53
CA ALA A 95 -3.57 -15.24 -18.15
C ALA A 95 -2.91 -15.78 -19.43
N LYS A 96 -2.46 -14.89 -20.34
CA LYS A 96 -1.75 -15.29 -21.56
C LYS A 96 -0.53 -16.18 -21.27
N GLN A 97 0.29 -15.79 -20.29
CA GLN A 97 1.46 -16.56 -19.88
C GLN A 97 1.08 -17.95 -19.37
N LEU A 98 0.04 -18.06 -18.55
CA LEU A 98 -0.42 -19.35 -18.04
C LEU A 98 -0.94 -20.26 -19.16
N PHE A 99 -1.71 -19.73 -20.11
CA PHE A 99 -2.22 -20.49 -21.26
C PHE A 99 -1.11 -20.94 -22.21
N GLN A 100 -0.01 -20.19 -22.33
CA GLN A 100 1.15 -20.60 -23.14
C GLN A 100 1.96 -21.74 -22.53
N LEU A 101 1.81 -22.00 -21.22
CA LEU A 101 2.51 -23.06 -20.50
C LEU A 101 1.73 -24.37 -20.43
N MET A 102 0.46 -24.38 -20.87
CA MET A 102 -0.39 -25.56 -20.98
C MET A 102 -0.31 -26.14 -22.39
#